data_AF-A0A530C1P8-F1
#
_entry.id   AF-A0A530C1P8-F1
#
_cell.length_a   1.000
_cell.length_b   1.000
_cell.length_c   1.000
_cell.angle_alpha   90.00
_cell.angle_beta   90.00
_cell.angle_gamma   90.00
#
_symmetry.space_group_name_H-M   'P 1'
#
loop_
_entity.id
_entity.type
_entity.pdbx_description
1 polymer ?
#
loop_
_entity_poly.entity_id
_entity_poly.type
_entity_poly.pdbx_seq_one_letter_code
_entity_poly.pdbx_strand_id
1 'polypeptide(L)'
;MEHLRFSFFPAARGVGLGRSSMVFNLSKEMTMKLAFWAKDAAMTDVAVAQALVQNTWQVRPGRNAKVCLGAIFEAVKRVERKLPREALRDRPRQWTERRVKAIWKAEARRIDNYEMVDLEQAALEAARGEFDESIKRAGRLVAFISSYEEAEGGELADRLRELVS
;
A
#
# COMPACT_ATOMS: atom_id res chain seq x y z
N MET A 1 60.60 -56.98 2.91
CA MET A 1 59.86 -55.93 2.21
C MET A 1 58.64 -55.62 3.07
N GLU A 2 58.77 -54.76 4.08
CA GLU A 2 58.72 -53.29 4.01
C GLU A 2 57.30 -52.72 4.13
N HIS A 3 57.13 -51.95 5.23
CA HIS A 3 56.34 -50.72 5.41
C HIS A 3 54.80 -50.71 5.50
N LEU A 4 54.33 -50.65 6.76
CA LEU A 4 53.51 -49.58 7.40
C LEU A 4 52.53 -48.75 6.54
N ARG A 5 51.23 -48.75 6.92
CA ARG A 5 50.34 -47.56 6.96
C ARG A 5 49.29 -47.72 8.08
N PHE A 6 49.45 -47.00 9.19
CA PHE A 6 48.76 -45.74 9.55
C PHE A 6 47.36 -45.93 10.17
N SER A 7 47.32 -45.74 11.49
CA SER A 7 46.18 -45.53 12.37
C SER A 7 45.37 -44.28 12.02
N PHE A 8 44.04 -44.32 12.17
CA PHE A 8 43.24 -43.16 12.60
C PHE A 8 41.87 -43.56 13.19
N PHE A 9 41.60 -43.11 14.42
CA PHE A 9 40.36 -43.20 15.20
C PHE A 9 39.25 -42.33 14.58
N PRO A 10 37.95 -42.63 14.79
CA PRO A 10 37.15 -41.89 15.79
C PRO A 10 36.00 -42.75 16.38
N ALA A 11 35.19 -42.36 17.35
CA ALA A 11 35.19 -41.30 18.36
C ALA A 11 34.13 -41.69 19.41
N ALA A 12 34.32 -41.15 20.60
CA ALA A 12 33.60 -41.45 21.82
C ALA A 12 32.11 -41.08 21.82
N ARG A 13 31.40 -41.86 22.64
CA ARG A 13 30.04 -41.67 23.13
C ARG A 13 29.88 -40.34 23.87
N GLY A 14 28.73 -39.71 23.63
CA GLY A 14 27.83 -39.18 24.66
C GLY A 14 28.33 -38.03 25.54
N VAL A 15 27.93 -36.80 25.19
CA VAL A 15 27.67 -35.73 26.15
C VAL A 15 26.26 -35.22 25.91
N GLY A 16 25.41 -35.36 26.91
CA GLY A 16 24.04 -34.84 26.89
C GLY A 16 24.02 -33.32 26.92
N LEU A 17 23.14 -32.73 26.12
CA LEU A 17 22.63 -31.39 26.32
C LEU A 17 21.12 -31.42 26.10
N GLY A 18 20.39 -31.43 27.22
CA GLY A 18 18.97 -31.13 27.24
C GLY A 18 18.77 -29.70 26.75
N ARG A 19 18.10 -29.55 25.61
CA ARG A 19 17.52 -28.30 25.08
C ARG A 19 16.71 -28.63 23.81
N SER A 20 15.63 -29.42 23.95
CA SER A 20 14.86 -29.84 22.76
C SER A 20 13.34 -29.83 22.90
N SER A 21 12.77 -29.08 23.87
CA SER A 21 11.31 -28.92 23.96
C SER A 21 10.81 -27.50 23.68
N MET A 22 11.61 -26.44 23.89
CA MET A 22 11.16 -25.06 23.64
C MET A 22 11.18 -24.66 22.16
N VAL A 23 12.16 -25.12 21.37
CA VAL A 23 12.30 -24.71 19.96
C VAL A 23 11.21 -25.33 19.08
N PHE A 24 10.75 -26.55 19.41
CA PHE A 24 9.64 -27.21 18.71
C PHE A 24 8.28 -26.58 19.02
N ASN A 25 8.07 -26.05 20.24
CA ASN A 25 6.82 -25.37 20.59
C ASN A 25 6.74 -23.95 20.00
N LEU A 26 7.86 -23.21 19.95
CA LEU A 26 7.94 -21.92 19.25
C LEU A 26 7.70 -22.07 17.74
N SER A 27 8.21 -23.15 17.13
CA SER A 27 7.95 -23.49 15.73
C SER A 27 6.47 -23.79 15.50
N LYS A 28 5.82 -24.60 16.34
CA LYS A 28 4.39 -24.91 16.23
C LYS A 28 3.50 -23.69 16.42
N GLU A 29 3.78 -22.85 17.41
CA GLU A 29 3.04 -21.61 17.65
C GLU A 29 3.25 -20.57 16.54
N MET A 30 4.47 -20.46 15.98
CA MET A 30 4.71 -19.63 14.79
C MET A 30 4.02 -20.20 13.55
N THR A 31 4.02 -21.51 13.32
CA THR A 31 3.27 -22.11 12.20
C THR A 31 1.76 -22.01 12.38
N MET A 32 1.24 -22.07 13.62
CA MET A 32 -0.18 -21.84 13.87
C MET A 32 -0.55 -20.35 13.75
N LYS A 33 0.31 -19.42 14.18
CA LYS A 33 0.10 -17.98 13.94
C LYS A 33 0.20 -17.63 12.46
N LEU A 34 1.15 -18.20 11.74
CA LEU A 34 1.25 -18.08 10.28
C LEU A 34 0.07 -18.74 9.58
N ALA A 35 -0.44 -19.87 10.07
CA ALA A 35 -1.65 -20.50 9.53
C ALA A 35 -2.93 -19.73 9.88
N PHE A 36 -2.99 -19.07 11.04
CA PHE A 36 -4.08 -18.17 11.44
C PHE A 36 -4.06 -16.89 10.59
N TRP A 37 -2.88 -16.31 10.35
CA TRP A 37 -2.70 -15.15 9.46
C TRP A 37 -2.88 -15.54 7.99
N ALA A 38 -2.53 -16.77 7.60
CA ALA A 38 -2.81 -17.30 6.26
C ALA A 38 -4.29 -17.65 6.06
N LYS A 39 -5.03 -17.96 7.14
CA LYS A 39 -6.49 -18.14 7.10
C LYS A 39 -7.21 -16.81 6.91
N ASP A 40 -6.67 -15.72 7.47
CA ASP A 40 -7.08 -14.35 7.15
C ASP A 40 -6.57 -13.86 5.77
N ALA A 41 -5.51 -14.49 5.25
CA ALA A 41 -4.94 -14.19 3.93
C ALA A 41 -5.68 -14.82 2.75
N ALA A 42 -6.72 -15.63 2.98
CA ALA A 42 -7.75 -15.82 1.97
C ALA A 42 -8.65 -14.58 1.93
N MET A 43 -8.04 -13.40 1.73
CA MET A 43 -8.79 -12.16 1.53
C MET A 43 -9.66 -12.38 0.30
N THR A 44 -10.96 -12.53 0.53
CA THR A 44 -11.94 -12.55 -0.55
C THR A 44 -11.73 -11.32 -1.43
N ASP A 45 -11.89 -11.44 -2.74
CA ASP A 45 -11.71 -10.30 -3.67
C ASP A 45 -12.53 -9.07 -3.25
N VAL A 46 -13.66 -9.31 -2.56
CA VAL A 46 -14.48 -8.27 -1.92
C VAL A 46 -13.69 -7.48 -0.87
N ALA A 47 -12.99 -8.15 0.03
CA ALA A 47 -12.18 -7.50 1.07
C ALA A 47 -11.02 -6.72 0.45
N VAL A 48 -10.40 -7.24 -0.61
CA VAL A 48 -9.34 -6.53 -1.35
C VAL A 48 -9.91 -5.27 -2.01
N ALA A 49 -11.04 -5.38 -2.71
CA ALA A 49 -11.73 -4.25 -3.33
C ALA A 49 -12.11 -3.18 -2.30
N GLN A 50 -12.64 -3.61 -1.15
CA GLN A 50 -13.01 -2.69 -0.08
C GLN A 50 -11.79 -1.95 0.46
N ALA A 51 -10.73 -2.67 0.78
CA ALA A 51 -9.49 -2.08 1.30
C ALA A 51 -8.89 -1.10 0.31
N LEU A 52 -8.82 -1.47 -0.98
CA LEU A 52 -8.34 -0.60 -2.06
C LEU A 52 -9.10 0.72 -2.11
N VAL A 53 -10.43 0.65 -2.07
CA VAL A 53 -11.29 1.82 -2.16
C VAL A 53 -11.18 2.71 -0.91
N GLN A 54 -11.19 2.13 0.28
CA GLN A 54 -11.10 2.89 1.54
C GLN A 54 -9.71 3.53 1.73
N ASN A 55 -8.64 2.83 1.32
CA ASN A 55 -7.28 3.34 1.43
C ASN A 55 -7.02 4.49 0.45
N THR A 56 -7.61 4.43 -0.74
CA THR A 56 -7.44 5.46 -1.77
C THR A 56 -8.33 6.67 -1.50
N TRP A 57 -9.62 6.47 -1.18
CA TRP A 57 -10.58 7.56 -0.97
C TRP A 57 -10.94 7.73 0.50
N GLN A 58 -9.96 8.09 1.32
CA GLN A 58 -10.13 8.21 2.76
C GLN A 58 -11.10 9.32 3.16
N VAL A 59 -11.95 9.04 4.14
CA VAL A 59 -12.74 10.06 4.84
C VAL A 59 -11.78 10.87 5.72
N ARG A 60 -11.79 12.20 5.56
CA ARG A 60 -10.93 13.13 6.29
C ARG A 60 -11.75 14.36 6.69
N PRO A 61 -11.29 15.20 7.64
CA PRO A 61 -11.94 16.49 7.90
C PRO A 61 -12.11 17.28 6.59
N GLY A 62 -13.35 17.67 6.28
CA GLY A 62 -13.71 18.31 5.00
C GLY A 62 -14.11 17.37 3.85
N ARG A 63 -13.91 16.04 3.99
CA ARG A 63 -14.32 15.02 3.00
C ARG A 63 -15.18 13.95 3.67
N ASN A 64 -16.49 14.03 3.49
CA ASN A 64 -17.42 13.05 4.05
C ASN A 64 -17.54 11.78 3.19
N ALA A 65 -18.13 10.72 3.75
CA ALA A 65 -18.30 9.44 3.06
C ALA A 65 -19.11 9.56 1.75
N LYS A 66 -20.09 10.47 1.68
CA LYS A 66 -20.89 10.71 0.46
C LYS A 66 -20.02 11.26 -0.67
N VAL A 67 -19.14 12.21 -0.37
CA VAL A 67 -18.19 12.80 -1.31
C VAL A 67 -17.16 11.75 -1.75
N CYS A 68 -16.68 10.89 -0.84
CA CYS A 68 -15.81 9.77 -1.23
C CYS A 68 -16.52 8.82 -2.20
N LEU A 69 -17.74 8.39 -1.90
CA LEU A 69 -18.53 7.51 -2.78
C LEU A 69 -18.73 8.10 -4.17
N GLY A 70 -19.09 9.38 -4.26
CA GLY A 70 -19.21 10.08 -5.55
C GLY A 70 -17.88 10.16 -6.29
N ALA A 71 -16.78 10.43 -5.60
CA ALA A 71 -15.45 10.49 -6.19
C ALA A 71 -14.98 9.12 -6.74
N ILE A 72 -15.25 8.04 -6.02
CA ILE A 72 -14.95 6.67 -6.46
C ILE A 72 -15.77 6.35 -7.70
N PHE A 73 -17.08 6.61 -7.66
CA PHE A 73 -17.97 6.35 -8.79
C PHE A 73 -17.51 7.09 -10.04
N GLU A 74 -17.20 8.38 -9.94
CA GLU A 74 -16.70 9.15 -11.08
C GLU A 74 -15.32 8.67 -11.57
N ALA A 75 -14.43 8.26 -10.67
CA ALA A 75 -13.13 7.71 -11.07
C ALA A 75 -13.29 6.43 -11.89
N VAL A 76 -14.15 5.52 -11.43
CA VAL A 76 -14.44 4.27 -12.14
C VAL A 76 -15.19 4.51 -13.45
N LYS A 77 -16.13 5.46 -13.49
CA LYS A 77 -16.79 5.85 -14.75
C LYS A 77 -15.82 6.47 -15.75
N ARG A 78 -14.78 7.18 -15.32
CA ARG A 78 -13.71 7.65 -16.22
C ARG A 78 -12.95 6.50 -16.84
N VAL A 79 -12.65 5.45 -16.09
CA VAL A 79 -12.06 4.22 -16.63
C VAL A 79 -13.01 3.57 -17.64
N GLU A 80 -14.28 3.40 -17.28
CA GLU A 80 -15.29 2.81 -18.15
C GLU A 80 -15.45 3.56 -19.50
N ARG A 81 -15.41 4.91 -19.48
CA ARG A 81 -15.51 5.75 -20.68
C ARG A 81 -14.31 5.61 -21.63
N LYS A 82 -13.15 5.14 -21.15
CA LYS A 82 -11.95 4.92 -21.97
C LYS A 82 -11.96 3.58 -22.70
N LEU A 83 -12.89 2.68 -22.35
CA LEU A 83 -12.93 1.34 -22.91
C LEU A 83 -13.58 1.31 -24.29
N PRO A 84 -13.12 0.40 -25.18
CA PRO A 84 -13.77 0.18 -26.46
C PRO A 84 -15.19 -0.39 -26.25
N ARG A 85 -16.09 -0.10 -27.19
CA ARG A 85 -17.51 -0.49 -27.08
C ARG A 85 -17.69 -2.00 -27.00
N GLU A 86 -16.83 -2.78 -27.63
CA GLU A 86 -16.85 -4.24 -27.57
C GLU A 86 -16.65 -4.73 -26.14
N ALA A 87 -15.62 -4.22 -25.45
CA ALA A 87 -15.35 -4.58 -24.06
C ALA A 87 -16.48 -4.18 -23.09
N LEU A 88 -17.25 -3.14 -23.41
CA LEU A 88 -18.44 -2.76 -22.62
C LEU A 88 -19.62 -3.70 -22.83
N ARG A 89 -19.76 -4.32 -24.02
CA ARG A 89 -20.83 -5.28 -24.32
C ARG A 89 -20.62 -6.61 -23.60
N ASP A 90 -19.38 -7.03 -23.45
CA ASP A 90 -19.03 -8.31 -22.80
C ASP A 90 -19.17 -8.24 -21.27
N ARG A 91 -19.42 -7.06 -20.71
CA ARG A 91 -19.58 -6.88 -19.26
C ARG A 91 -20.98 -7.28 -18.80
N PRO A 92 -21.09 -8.10 -17.74
CA PRO A 92 -22.39 -8.53 -17.21
C PRO A 92 -23.16 -7.40 -16.51
N ARG A 93 -22.47 -6.34 -16.04
CA ARG A 93 -23.10 -5.15 -15.45
C ARG A 93 -22.22 -3.91 -15.63
N GLN A 94 -22.86 -2.75 -15.68
CA GLN A 94 -22.19 -1.45 -15.66
C GLN A 94 -22.02 -0.94 -14.23
N TRP A 95 -21.09 0.00 -14.05
CA TRP A 95 -20.88 0.62 -12.75
C TRP A 95 -22.04 1.53 -12.36
N THR A 96 -22.49 1.38 -11.13
CA THR A 96 -23.53 2.22 -10.51
C THR A 96 -23.05 2.66 -9.14
N GLU A 97 -23.52 3.81 -8.65
CA GLU A 97 -23.22 4.28 -7.29
C GLU A 97 -23.63 3.25 -6.23
N ARG A 98 -24.76 2.55 -6.45
CA ARG A 98 -25.21 1.48 -5.56
C ARG A 98 -24.17 0.36 -5.46
N ARG A 99 -23.57 -0.02 -6.58
CA ARG A 99 -22.53 -1.07 -6.61
C ARG A 99 -21.28 -0.63 -5.85
N VAL A 100 -20.80 0.59 -6.10
CA VAL A 100 -19.67 1.17 -5.38
C VAL A 100 -19.94 1.24 -3.87
N LYS A 101 -21.15 1.68 -3.47
CA LYS A 101 -21.57 1.73 -2.07
C LYS A 101 -21.58 0.35 -1.42
N ALA A 102 -22.05 -0.68 -2.14
CA ALA A 102 -22.05 -2.04 -1.62
C ALA A 102 -20.62 -2.55 -1.35
N ILE A 103 -19.66 -2.22 -2.22
CA ILE A 103 -18.24 -2.56 -2.02
C ILE A 103 -17.67 -1.79 -0.83
N TRP A 104 -17.88 -0.48 -0.78
CA TRP A 104 -17.43 0.38 0.32
C TRP A 104 -17.85 -0.14 1.71
N LYS A 105 -19.08 -0.64 1.80
CA LYS A 105 -19.69 -1.14 3.04
C LYS A 105 -19.46 -2.63 3.33
N ALA A 106 -18.68 -3.35 2.52
CA ALA A 106 -18.57 -4.82 2.58
C ALA A 106 -19.90 -5.58 2.39
N GLU A 107 -20.91 -4.97 1.75
CA GLU A 107 -22.20 -5.61 1.48
C GLU A 107 -22.17 -6.40 0.15
N ALA A 108 -21.12 -6.26 -0.65
CA ALA A 108 -20.95 -6.99 -1.90
C ALA A 108 -20.60 -8.47 -1.65
N ARG A 109 -21.36 -9.40 -2.25
CA ARG A 109 -21.12 -10.86 -2.06
C ARG A 109 -19.98 -11.42 -2.92
N ARG A 110 -19.75 -10.82 -4.10
CA ARG A 110 -18.71 -11.18 -5.05
C ARG A 110 -18.19 -9.92 -5.73
N ILE A 111 -16.98 -9.95 -6.25
CA ILE A 111 -16.46 -8.97 -7.20
C ILE A 111 -16.09 -9.72 -8.48
N ASP A 112 -16.47 -9.18 -9.63
CA ASP A 112 -16.10 -9.78 -10.91
C ASP A 112 -14.72 -9.24 -11.33
N ASN A 113 -13.92 -10.01 -12.09
CA ASN A 113 -12.55 -9.64 -12.42
C ASN A 113 -12.41 -8.25 -13.06
N TYR A 114 -13.31 -7.89 -13.98
CA TYR A 114 -13.26 -6.57 -14.62
C TYR A 114 -13.53 -5.43 -13.63
N GLU A 115 -14.30 -5.67 -12.56
CA GLU A 115 -14.53 -4.66 -11.53
C GLU A 115 -13.27 -4.43 -10.71
N MET A 116 -12.52 -5.48 -10.39
CA MET A 116 -11.21 -5.34 -9.73
C MET A 116 -10.26 -4.51 -10.58
N VAL A 117 -10.12 -4.85 -11.87
CA VAL A 117 -9.26 -4.13 -12.80
C VAL A 117 -9.65 -2.66 -12.92
N ASP A 118 -10.95 -2.36 -13.05
CA ASP A 118 -11.42 -0.98 -13.13
C ASP A 118 -11.12 -0.19 -11.83
N LEU A 119 -11.28 -0.83 -10.66
CA LEU A 119 -10.99 -0.21 -9.37
C LEU A 119 -9.50 0.04 -9.18
N GLU A 120 -8.64 -0.91 -9.56
CA GLU A 120 -7.18 -0.75 -9.52
C GLU A 120 -6.73 0.39 -10.42
N GLN A 121 -7.23 0.44 -11.66
CA GLN A 121 -6.91 1.53 -12.57
C GLN A 121 -7.40 2.88 -12.04
N ALA A 122 -8.63 2.93 -11.52
CA ALA A 122 -9.17 4.15 -10.92
C ALA A 122 -8.34 4.60 -9.70
N ALA A 123 -7.87 3.66 -8.88
CA ALA A 123 -7.05 3.96 -7.71
C ALA A 123 -5.67 4.48 -8.11
N LEU A 124 -5.05 3.90 -9.14
CA LEU A 124 -3.79 4.40 -9.69
C LEU A 124 -3.93 5.82 -10.26
N GLU A 125 -5.00 6.09 -11.01
CA GLU A 125 -5.27 7.43 -11.54
C GLU A 125 -5.51 8.46 -10.42
N ALA A 126 -6.23 8.07 -9.36
CA ALA A 126 -6.44 8.93 -8.19
C ALA A 126 -5.14 9.20 -7.43
N ALA A 127 -4.32 8.18 -7.19
CA ALA A 127 -3.04 8.31 -6.50
C ALA A 127 -2.07 9.22 -7.26
N ARG A 128 -2.04 9.13 -8.60
CA ARG A 128 -1.26 10.05 -9.45
C ARG A 128 -1.75 11.49 -9.32
N GLY A 129 -3.06 11.71 -9.36
CA GLY A 129 -3.63 13.05 -9.18
C GLY A 129 -3.30 13.66 -7.81
N GLU A 130 -3.40 12.88 -6.73
CA GLU A 130 -3.04 13.35 -5.39
C GLU A 130 -1.55 13.64 -5.26
N PHE A 131 -0.69 12.84 -5.91
CA PHE A 131 0.74 13.08 -5.97
C PHE A 131 1.09 14.39 -6.69
N ASP A 132 0.49 14.65 -7.85
CA ASP A 132 0.68 15.89 -8.61
C ASP A 132 0.20 17.12 -7.82
N GLU A 133 -0.92 17.01 -7.10
CA GLU A 133 -1.40 18.07 -6.20
C GLU A 133 -0.46 18.32 -5.03
N SER A 134 0.17 17.26 -4.51
CA SER A 134 1.17 17.34 -3.45
C SER A 134 2.42 18.07 -3.93
N ILE A 135 2.92 17.74 -5.13
CA ILE A 135 4.04 18.43 -5.77
C ILE A 135 3.72 19.91 -5.96
N LYS A 136 2.53 20.25 -6.48
CA LYS A 136 2.12 21.64 -6.66
C LYS A 136 2.05 22.41 -5.33
N ARG A 137 1.58 21.76 -4.26
CA ARG A 137 1.58 22.36 -2.91
C ARG A 137 2.99 22.58 -2.39
N ALA A 138 3.87 21.59 -2.51
CA ALA A 138 5.27 21.71 -2.11
C ALA A 138 5.96 22.83 -2.90
N GLY A 139 5.76 22.91 -4.21
CA GLY A 139 6.30 23.99 -5.05
C GLY A 139 5.84 25.38 -4.61
N ARG A 140 4.56 25.54 -4.21
CA ARG A 140 4.07 26.80 -3.64
C ARG A 140 4.71 27.14 -2.30
N LEU A 141 4.92 26.16 -1.44
CA LEU A 141 5.60 26.36 -0.15
C LEU A 141 7.07 26.74 -0.35
N VAL A 142 7.77 26.08 -1.28
CA VAL A 142 9.15 26.43 -1.62
C VAL A 142 9.22 27.85 -2.16
N ALA A 143 8.35 28.23 -3.11
CA ALA A 143 8.31 29.59 -3.63
C ALA A 143 8.01 30.63 -2.53
N PHE A 144 7.12 30.31 -1.59
CA PHE A 144 6.82 31.16 -0.44
C PHE A 144 8.04 31.32 0.48
N ILE A 145 8.71 30.22 0.83
CA ILE A 145 9.93 30.25 1.67
C ILE A 145 11.02 31.06 0.98
N SER A 146 11.29 30.82 -0.30
CA SER A 146 12.30 31.58 -1.05
C SER A 146 11.97 33.08 -1.11
N SER A 147 10.70 33.44 -1.29
CA SER A 147 10.29 34.86 -1.25
C SER A 147 10.44 35.50 0.14
N TYR A 148 10.37 34.69 1.21
CA TYR A 148 10.57 35.14 2.58
C TYR A 148 12.07 35.26 2.93
N GLU A 149 12.88 34.30 2.48
CA GLU A 149 14.34 34.34 2.59
C GLU A 149 14.95 35.49 1.79
N GLU A 150 14.41 35.84 0.62
CA GLU A 150 14.82 37.02 -0.14
C GLU A 150 14.46 38.34 0.59
N ALA A 151 13.37 38.36 1.34
CA ALA A 151 12.92 39.53 2.11
C ALA A 151 13.73 39.74 3.40
N GLU A 152 14.05 38.68 4.16
CA GLU A 152 14.87 38.77 5.38
C GLU A 152 16.38 38.72 5.09
N GLY A 153 16.80 38.04 4.02
CA GLY A 153 18.19 37.90 3.61
C GLY A 153 18.80 39.22 3.14
N GLY A 154 18.00 40.16 2.65
CA GLY A 154 18.44 41.54 2.36
C GLY A 154 18.82 42.30 3.62
N GLU A 155 17.97 42.30 4.65
CA GLU A 155 18.20 43.06 5.89
C GLU A 155 19.36 42.49 6.71
N LEU A 156 19.53 41.17 6.74
CA LEU A 156 20.64 40.52 7.43
C LEU A 156 21.97 40.70 6.66
N ALA A 157 21.94 40.66 5.33
CA ALA A 157 23.12 40.90 4.49
C ALA A 157 23.56 42.36 4.56
N ASP A 158 22.63 43.31 4.60
CA ASP A 158 22.93 44.73 4.75
C ASP A 158 23.52 45.04 6.14
N ARG A 159 22.96 44.48 7.22
CA ARG A 159 23.53 44.61 8.59
C ARG A 159 24.90 43.95 8.74
N LEU A 160 25.14 42.80 8.10
CA LEU A 160 26.47 42.17 8.09
C LEU A 160 27.49 42.98 7.29
N ARG A 161 27.06 43.62 6.20
CA ARG A 161 27.92 44.50 5.39
C ARG A 161 28.26 45.80 6.11
N GLU A 162 27.34 46.30 6.95
CA GLU A 162 27.55 47.45 7.84
C GLU A 162 28.45 47.12 9.05
N LEU A 163 28.42 45.89 9.55
CA LEU A 163 29.30 45.43 10.65
C LEU A 163 30.74 45.09 10.22
N VAL A 164 30.96 44.85 8.93
CA VAL A 164 32.28 44.49 8.36
C VAL A 164 32.95 45.69 7.66
N SER A 165 32.27 46.84 7.62
CA SER A 165 32.77 48.14 7.14
C SER A 165 33.31 48.97 8.30
#